data_AF-A0A1J4ZSF8-F1
#
_entry.id   AF-A0A1J4ZSF8-F1
#
_cell.length_a   1.000
_cell.length_b   1.000
_cell.length_c   1.000
_cell.angle_alpha   90.00
_cell.angle_beta   90.00
_cell.angle_gamma   90.00
#
_symmetry.space_group_name_H-M   'P 1'
#
loop_
_entity.id
_entity.type
_entity.pdbx_description
1 polymer ?
#
loop_
_entity_poly.entity_id
_entity_poly.type
_entity_poly.pdbx_seq_one_letter_code
_entity_poly.pdbx_strand_id
1 'polypeptide(L)'
;MVSDQVANPTWARMLAEITAQVLARGKEYIHERVGLYHLAGGGFASRFEWARLILELDPNRHEQMVKELLPAPTSDFPTPARRPLFSALNCDKFAATFGLRLSAWEAALRMAMDVLK
;
A
#
# COMPACT_ATOMS: atom_id res chain seq x y z
N MET A 1 -9.16 -12.98 -9.23
CA MET A 1 -8.52 -12.40 -8.04
C MET A 1 -9.52 -11.55 -7.29
N VAL A 2 -9.41 -11.52 -5.96
CA VAL A 2 -10.42 -10.89 -5.09
C VAL A 2 -10.59 -9.40 -5.41
N SER A 3 -11.80 -8.98 -5.76
CA SER A 3 -12.11 -7.61 -6.19
C SER A 3 -12.90 -6.79 -5.16
N ASP A 4 -13.41 -7.41 -4.10
CA ASP A 4 -14.28 -6.79 -3.09
C ASP A 4 -13.59 -6.58 -1.72
N GLN A 5 -12.31 -6.94 -1.58
CA GLN A 5 -11.47 -6.59 -0.44
C GLN A 5 -10.51 -5.46 -0.83
N VAL A 6 -10.71 -4.28 -0.24
CA VAL A 6 -10.03 -3.02 -0.55
C VAL A 6 -9.18 -2.56 0.63
N ALA A 7 -7.92 -2.21 0.37
CA ALA A 7 -6.95 -1.74 1.36
C ALA A 7 -5.97 -0.71 0.77
N ASN A 8 -4.99 -0.22 1.54
CA ASN A 8 -3.89 0.60 1.04
C ASN A 8 -2.65 -0.27 0.72
N PRO A 9 -2.28 -0.51 -0.55
CA PRO A 9 -0.97 -1.08 -0.83
C PRO A 9 0.13 -0.15 -0.32
N THR A 10 1.03 -0.68 0.51
CA THR A 10 2.07 0.12 1.19
C THR A 10 3.44 -0.50 0.94
N TRP A 11 4.31 0.21 0.23
CA TRP A 11 5.66 -0.24 -0.03
C TRP A 11 6.56 -0.02 1.20
N ALA A 12 7.20 -1.10 1.67
CA ALA A 12 8.00 -1.08 2.90
C ALA A 12 9.13 -0.04 2.87
N ARG A 13 9.78 0.17 1.72
CA ARG A 13 10.86 1.17 1.60
C ARG A 13 10.36 2.58 1.90
N MET A 14 9.25 2.99 1.31
CA MET A 14 8.69 4.32 1.59
C MET A 14 8.21 4.47 3.03
N LEU A 15 7.64 3.41 3.61
CA LEU A 15 7.25 3.40 5.03
C LEU A 15 8.48 3.61 5.94
N ALA A 16 9.60 2.96 5.63
CA ALA A 16 10.85 3.14 6.35
C ALA A 16 11.43 4.55 6.15
N GLU A 17 11.46 5.05 4.92
CA GLU A 17 11.98 6.38 4.57
C GLU A 17 11.21 7.50 5.28
N ILE A 18 9.88 7.47 5.27
CA ILE A 18 9.07 8.49 5.95
C ILE A 18 9.22 8.40 7.47
N THR A 19 9.38 7.19 8.02
CA THR A 19 9.67 6.99 9.44
C THR A 19 11.02 7.60 9.80
N ALA A 20 12.06 7.35 8.99
CA ALA A 20 13.37 7.94 9.17
C ALA A 20 13.34 9.48 9.08
N GLN A 21 12.53 10.05 8.18
CA GLN A 21 12.34 11.50 8.10
C GLN A 21 11.73 12.10 9.38
N VAL A 22 10.78 11.40 10.02
CA VAL A 22 10.25 11.82 11.32
C VAL A 22 11.33 11.70 12.40
N LEU A 23 12.08 10.60 12.43
CA LEU A 23 13.15 10.39 13.41
C LEU A 23 14.25 11.46 13.30
N ALA A 24 14.60 11.86 12.07
CA ALA A 24 15.60 12.89 11.79
C ALA A 24 15.23 14.29 12.32
N ARG A 25 13.97 14.52 12.72
CA ARG A 25 13.54 15.79 13.35
C ARG A 25 14.02 15.94 14.81
N GLY A 26 14.55 14.88 15.41
CA GLY A 26 15.10 14.91 16.77
C GLY A 26 14.15 14.42 17.85
N LYS A 27 14.72 14.06 19.01
CA LYS A 27 14.02 13.41 20.11
C LYS A 27 12.93 14.29 20.71
N GLU A 28 13.21 15.57 20.93
CA GLU A 28 12.27 16.55 21.49
C GLU A 28 11.05 16.72 20.59
N TYR A 29 11.27 16.87 19.27
CA TYR A 29 10.21 16.98 18.28
C TYR A 29 9.25 15.77 18.30
N ILE A 30 9.81 14.56 18.43
CA ILE A 30 9.03 13.32 18.51
C ILE A 30 8.30 13.22 19.85
N HIS A 31 8.97 13.58 20.96
CA HIS A 31 8.41 13.47 22.31
C HIS A 31 7.16 14.35 22.47
N GLU A 32 7.13 15.52 21.85
CA GLU A 32 5.95 16.40 21.80
C GLU A 32 4.78 15.84 20.98
N ARG A 33 5.03 14.85 20.12
CA ARG A 33 4.09 14.33 19.12
C ARG A 33 3.80 12.84 19.30
N VAL A 34 4.10 12.28 20.47
CA VAL A 34 3.82 10.86 20.78
C VAL A 34 2.32 10.59 20.67
N GLY A 35 1.97 9.48 20.04
CA GLY A 35 0.60 9.05 19.91
C GLY A 35 0.43 7.91 18.92
N LEU A 36 -0.82 7.49 18.74
CA LEU A 36 -1.20 6.50 17.73
C LEU A 36 -1.51 7.17 16.40
N TYR A 37 -0.91 6.67 15.33
CA TYR A 37 -1.07 7.14 13.96
C TYR A 37 -1.26 5.97 13.00
N HIS A 38 -2.13 6.15 12.00
CA HIS A 38 -2.11 5.32 10.81
C HIS A 38 -1.12 5.87 9.80
N LEU A 39 -0.44 4.96 9.11
CA LEU A 39 0.49 5.29 8.05
C LEU A 39 0.48 4.18 7.01
N ALA A 40 -0.04 4.50 5.82
CA ALA A 40 -0.18 3.59 4.71
C ALA A 40 -0.07 4.35 3.38
N GLY A 41 0.11 3.62 2.27
CA GLY A 41 0.13 4.22 0.93
C GLY A 41 -1.12 5.04 0.63
N GLY A 42 -0.96 6.13 -0.13
CA GLY A 42 -2.07 6.99 -0.51
C GLY A 42 -3.05 6.28 -1.46
N GLY A 43 -4.34 6.59 -1.33
CA GLY A 43 -5.39 5.90 -2.09
C GLY A 43 -5.60 4.46 -1.60
N PHE A 44 -6.41 3.69 -2.32
CA PHE A 44 -6.71 2.31 -1.96
C PHE A 44 -6.98 1.49 -3.22
N ALA A 45 -6.84 0.17 -3.10
CA ALA A 45 -7.08 -0.77 -4.18
C ALA A 45 -7.56 -2.12 -3.64
N SER A 46 -8.31 -2.82 -4.46
CA SER A 46 -8.58 -4.24 -4.31
C SER A 46 -7.34 -5.07 -4.67
N ARG A 47 -7.32 -6.35 -4.24
CA ARG A 47 -6.30 -7.30 -4.69
C ARG A 47 -6.28 -7.46 -6.21
N PHE A 48 -7.45 -7.39 -6.85
CA PHE A 48 -7.59 -7.41 -8.29
C PHE A 48 -6.90 -6.22 -8.97
N GLU A 49 -7.19 -4.99 -8.55
CA GLU A 49 -6.58 -3.77 -9.12
C GLU A 49 -5.06 -3.74 -8.91
N TRP A 50 -4.60 -4.13 -7.73
CA TRP A 50 -3.18 -4.19 -7.42
C TRP A 50 -2.44 -5.21 -8.31
N ALA A 51 -2.99 -6.43 -8.44
CA ALA A 51 -2.41 -7.46 -9.30
C ALA A 51 -2.41 -7.09 -10.78
N ARG A 52 -3.48 -6.44 -11.25
CA ARG A 52 -3.54 -5.90 -12.62
C ARG A 52 -2.37 -4.95 -12.87
N LEU A 53 -2.12 -4.01 -11.96
CA LEU A 53 -1.02 -3.06 -12.12
C LEU A 53 0.36 -3.74 -12.00
N ILE A 54 0.52 -4.77 -11.16
CA ILE A 54 1.76 -5.56 -11.11
C ILE A 54 2.04 -6.21 -12.47
N LEU A 55 1.07 -6.93 -13.03
CA LEU A 55 1.19 -7.56 -14.35
C LEU A 55 1.45 -6.52 -15.44
N GLU A 56 0.92 -5.30 -15.27
CA GLU A 56 1.15 -4.21 -16.18
C GLU A 56 2.58 -3.64 -16.12
N LEU A 57 3.21 -3.68 -14.96
CA LEU A 57 4.52 -3.07 -14.70
C LEU A 57 5.68 -4.06 -14.75
N ASP A 58 5.40 -5.36 -14.80
CA ASP A 58 6.40 -6.40 -14.93
C ASP A 58 7.31 -6.15 -16.14
N PRO A 59 8.64 -6.03 -15.97
CA PRO A 59 9.56 -5.83 -17.10
C PRO A 59 9.65 -7.06 -18.02
N ASN A 60 9.36 -8.25 -17.51
CA ASN A 60 9.50 -9.52 -18.24
C ASN A 60 8.15 -10.04 -18.73
N ARG A 61 7.30 -9.16 -19.27
CA ARG A 61 5.94 -9.54 -19.75
C ARG A 61 5.90 -10.74 -20.68
N HIS A 62 6.96 -10.96 -21.46
CA HIS A 62 7.06 -12.08 -22.38
C HIS A 62 7.17 -13.45 -21.67
N GLU A 63 7.58 -13.48 -20.41
CA GLU A 63 7.64 -14.68 -19.57
C GLU A 63 6.33 -14.93 -18.80
N GLN A 64 5.37 -14.01 -18.86
CA GLN A 64 4.11 -14.15 -18.13
C GLN A 64 3.30 -15.33 -18.65
N MET A 65 2.90 -16.20 -17.72
CA MET A 65 1.94 -17.28 -18.00
C MET A 65 0.47 -16.84 -17.86
N VAL A 66 0.23 -15.66 -17.27
CA VAL A 66 -1.12 -15.15 -17.04
C VAL A 66 -1.74 -14.74 -18.37
N LYS A 67 -2.78 -15.45 -18.80
CA LYS A 67 -3.55 -15.15 -20.01
C LYS A 67 -4.66 -14.13 -19.77
N GLU A 68 -5.31 -14.24 -18.62
CA GLU A 68 -6.43 -13.40 -18.23
C GLU A 68 -6.47 -13.23 -16.71
N LEU A 69 -6.79 -12.02 -16.26
CA LEU A 69 -7.03 -11.72 -14.85
C LEU A 69 -8.53 -11.43 -14.67
N LEU A 70 -9.25 -12.36 -14.06
CA LEU A 70 -10.69 -12.23 -13.80
C LEU A 70 -10.95 -11.71 -12.39
N PRO A 71 -11.96 -10.83 -12.16
CA PRO A 71 -12.39 -10.47 -10.82
C PRO A 71 -13.12 -11.65 -10.17
N ALA A 72 -13.08 -11.72 -8.85
CA ALA A 72 -13.82 -12.73 -8.09
C ALA A 72 -14.19 -12.17 -6.71
N PRO A 73 -15.38 -12.50 -6.17
CA PRO A 73 -15.78 -12.09 -4.83
C PRO A 73 -15.00 -12.85 -3.75
N THR A 74 -15.02 -12.32 -2.53
CA THR A 74 -14.44 -12.96 -1.34
C THR A 74 -15.08 -14.33 -1.04
N SER A 75 -16.36 -14.52 -1.40
CA SER A 75 -17.08 -15.78 -1.23
C SER A 75 -16.42 -16.97 -1.94
N ASP A 76 -15.70 -16.71 -3.03
CA ASP A 76 -15.03 -17.74 -3.82
C ASP A 76 -13.73 -18.23 -3.15
N PHE A 77 -13.25 -17.51 -2.12
CA PHE A 77 -12.01 -17.80 -1.39
C PHE A 77 -12.27 -17.88 0.12
N PRO A 78 -13.00 -18.92 0.60
CA PRO A 78 -13.29 -19.06 2.02
C PRO A 78 -11.99 -19.25 2.82
N THR A 79 -11.77 -18.38 3.81
CA THR A 79 -10.64 -18.48 4.75
C THR A 79 -11.13 -18.60 6.18
N PRO A 80 -10.40 -19.29 7.08
CA PRO A 80 -10.81 -19.42 8.49
C PRO A 80 -11.01 -18.07 9.19
N ALA A 81 -10.15 -17.09 8.90
CA ALA A 81 -10.29 -15.73 9.39
C ALA A 81 -11.21 -14.91 8.49
N ARG A 82 -12.11 -14.14 9.11
CA ARG A 82 -12.93 -13.15 8.39
C ARG A 82 -12.07 -11.96 7.99
N ARG A 83 -12.11 -11.59 6.71
CA ARG A 83 -11.41 -10.41 6.18
C ARG A 83 -12.42 -9.28 5.97
N PRO A 84 -12.14 -8.05 6.47
CA PRO A 84 -12.97 -6.89 6.15
C PRO A 84 -12.98 -6.64 4.63
N LEU A 85 -14.13 -6.22 4.10
CA LEU A 85 -14.24 -5.79 2.69
C LEU A 85 -13.53 -4.45 2.47
N PHE A 86 -13.43 -3.62 3.50
CA PHE A 86 -12.72 -2.35 3.44
C PHE A 86 -11.84 -2.19 4.69
N SER A 87 -10.53 -2.09 4.47
CA SER A 87 -9.54 -1.90 5.53
C SER A 87 -8.56 -0.76 5.25
N ALA A 88 -8.91 0.13 4.31
CA ALA A 88 -8.08 1.30 4.05
C ALA A 88 -8.09 2.27 5.25
N LEU A 89 -6.91 2.72 5.64
CA LEU A 89 -6.65 3.54 6.81
C LEU A 89 -6.68 5.03 6.45
N ASN A 90 -7.38 5.82 7.28
CA ASN A 90 -7.25 7.28 7.24
C ASN A 90 -5.92 7.69 7.89
N CYS A 91 -5.04 8.33 7.11
CA CYS A 91 -3.70 8.81 7.52
C CYS A 91 -3.63 10.34 7.74
N ASP A 92 -4.77 11.04 7.80
CA ASP A 92 -4.85 12.51 7.88
C ASP A 92 -4.24 13.03 9.18
N LYS A 93 -4.40 12.31 10.30
CA LYS A 93 -3.76 12.66 11.58
C LYS A 93 -2.24 12.70 11.44
N PHE A 94 -1.63 11.69 10.81
CA PHE A 94 -0.19 11.67 10.58
C PHE A 94 0.24 12.83 9.69
N ALA A 95 -0.48 13.06 8.59
CA ALA A 95 -0.17 14.13 7.65
C ALA A 95 -0.25 15.52 8.29
N ALA A 96 -1.28 15.78 9.10
CA ALA A 96 -1.45 17.04 9.81
C ALA A 96 -0.36 17.25 10.88
N THR A 97 0.03 16.19 11.60
CA THR A 97 1.02 16.30 12.68
C THR A 97 2.46 16.44 12.18
N PHE A 98 2.83 15.71 11.13
CA PHE A 98 4.22 15.63 10.68
C PHE A 98 4.49 16.39 9.37
N GLY A 99 3.46 16.85 8.65
CA GLY A 99 3.61 17.49 7.35
C GLY A 99 4.12 16.55 6.26
N LEU A 100 3.99 15.23 6.48
CA LEU A 100 4.48 14.17 5.60
C LEU A 100 3.34 13.23 5.21
N ARG A 101 3.35 12.72 3.97
CA ARG A 101 2.36 11.75 3.49
C ARG A 101 3.02 10.78 2.52
N LEU A 102 2.66 9.50 2.60
CA LEU A 102 3.09 8.52 1.60
C LEU A 102 2.37 8.79 0.27
N SER A 103 3.11 8.67 -0.84
CA SER A 103 2.56 8.84 -2.20
C SER A 103 1.43 7.85 -2.50
N ALA A 104 0.67 8.14 -3.56
CA ALA A 104 -0.32 7.23 -4.10
C ALA A 104 0.28 5.83 -4.37
N TRP A 105 -0.49 4.78 -4.08
CA TRP A 105 -0.02 3.40 -4.13
C TRP A 105 0.46 2.98 -5.53
N GLU A 106 -0.12 3.54 -6.60
CA GLU A 106 0.28 3.27 -7.97
C GLU A 106 1.70 3.80 -8.25
N ALA A 107 2.00 5.01 -7.78
CA ALA A 107 3.32 5.60 -7.90
C ALA A 107 4.34 4.82 -7.06
N ALA A 108 3.96 4.44 -5.84
CA ALA A 108 4.78 3.58 -4.97
C ALA A 108 5.08 2.22 -5.62
N LEU A 109 4.09 1.61 -6.26
CA LEU A 109 4.26 0.33 -6.94
C LEU A 109 5.18 0.45 -8.15
N ARG A 110 5.07 1.51 -8.96
CA ARG A 110 6.01 1.76 -10.08
C ARG A 110 7.45 1.84 -9.60
N MET A 111 7.71 2.63 -8.56
CA MET A 111 9.04 2.73 -7.97
C MET A 111 9.52 1.38 -7.40
N ALA A 112 8.63 0.60 -6.78
CA ALA A 112 8.98 -0.72 -6.26
C ALA A 112 9.35 -1.71 -7.38
N MET A 113 8.63 -1.71 -8.49
CA MET A 113 8.89 -2.57 -9.65
C MET A 113 10.17 -2.15 -10.40
N ASP A 114 10.49 -0.84 -10.44
CA ASP A 114 11.72 -0.35 -11.06
C ASP A 114 12.99 -0.86 -10.35
N VAL A 115 12.92 -1.16 -9.05
CA VAL A 115 14.04 -1.73 -8.29
C VAL A 115 14.27 -3.22 -8.60
N LEU A 116 13.32 -3.89 -9.25
CA LEU A 116 13.40 -5.31 -9.63
C LEU A 116 13.95 -5.54 -11.05
N LYS A 117 14.24 -4.45 -11.78
CA LYS A 117 14.94 -4.49 -13.07
C LYS A 117 16.43 -4.77 -12.87
#